data_AF-A0A926AV96-F1
#
_entry.id   AF-A0A926AV96-F1
#
_cell.length_a   1.000
_cell.length_b   1.000
_cell.length_c   1.000
_cell.angle_alpha   90.00
_cell.angle_beta   90.00
_cell.angle_gamma   90.00
#
_symmetry.space_group_name_H-M   'P 1'
#
loop_
_entity.id
_entity.type
_entity.pdbx_description
1 polymer ?
#
loop_
_entity_poly.entity_id
_entity_poly.type
_entity_poly.pdbx_seq_one_letter_code
_entity_poly.pdbx_strand_id
1 'polypeptide(L)' 'MLDERARQLLKTLIERYIADGQPVGSRSLSRISGLELSPATIRNVMADL' A
#
# COMPACT_ATOMS: atom_id res chain seq x y z
N MET A 1 10.47 7.32 -11.86
CA MET A 1 9.64 8.21 -11.02
C MET A 1 8.48 7.39 -10.48
N LEU A 2 8.16 7.53 -9.19
CA LEU A 2 7.02 6.82 -8.59
C LEU A 2 5.72 7.36 -9.19
N ASP A 3 4.86 6.47 -9.69
CA ASP A 3 3.53 6.86 -10.15
C ASP A 3 2.65 7.31 -8.96
N GLU A 4 1.58 8.06 -9.26
CA GLU A 4 0.72 8.63 -8.22
C GLU A 4 0.06 7.57 -7.33
N ARG A 5 -0.31 6.42 -7.89
CA ARG A 5 -0.94 5.32 -7.15
C ARG A 5 0.07 4.66 -6.22
N ALA A 6 1.31 4.46 -6.70
CA ALA A 6 2.40 3.95 -5.86
C ALA A 6 2.71 4.90 -4.69
N ARG A 7 2.67 6.21 -4.92
CA ARG A 7 2.86 7.21 -3.86
C ARG A 7 1.73 7.18 -2.83
N GLN A 8 0.47 7.10 -3.28
CA GLN A 8 -0.68 6.95 -2.39
C GLN A 8 -0.60 5.66 -1.58
N LEU A 9 -0.22 4.55 -2.22
CA LEU A 9 -0.07 3.25 -1.56
C LEU A 9 1.03 3.28 -0.49
N LEU A 10 2.19 3.87 -0.81
CA LEU A 10 3.29 4.05 0.13
C LEU A 10 2.89 4.94 1.31
N LYS A 11 2.18 6.03 1.05
CA LYS A 11 1.66 6.92 2.10
C LYS A 11 0.75 6.15 3.06
N THR A 12 -0.23 5.40 2.55
CA THR A 12 -1.15 4.60 3.37
C THR A 12 -0.42 3.53 4.17
N LEU A 13 0.59 2.87 3.58
CA LEU A 13 1.42 1.89 4.27
C LEU A 13 2.16 2.52 5.46
N ILE A 14 2.80 3.67 5.25
CA ILE A 14 3.55 4.38 6.31
C ILE A 14 2.61 4.84 7.42
N GLU A 15 1.49 5.48 7.08
CA GLU A 15 0.51 5.95 8.06
C GLU A 15 0.00 4.80 8.94
N ARG A 16 -0.31 3.66 8.32
CA ARG A 16 -0.82 2.49 9.05
C ARG A 16 0.26 1.82 9.91
N TYR A 17 1.50 1.73 9.40
CA TYR A 17 2.61 1.20 10.17
C TYR A 17 2.92 2.07 11.39
N ILE A 18 2.89 3.40 11.26
CA ILE A 18 3.09 4.33 12.38
C ILE A 18 1.96 4.21 13.42
N ALA A 19 0.72 4.07 12.96
CA ALA A 19 -0.44 4.00 13.85
C ALA A 19 -0.47 2.70 14.69
N ASP A 20 -0.18 1.56 14.07
CA ASP A 20 -0.34 0.25 14.72
C ASP A 20 0.99 -0.37 15.18
N GLY A 21 2.12 0.09 14.66
CA GLY A 21 3.44 -0.52 14.89
C GLY A 21 3.58 -1.92 14.30
N GLN A 22 2.71 -2.31 13.36
CA GLN A 22 2.65 -3.66 12.79
C GLN A 22 2.83 -3.65 11.27
N PRO A 23 3.46 -4.69 10.69
CA PRO A 23 3.53 -4.87 9.25
C PRO A 23 2.14 -4.91 8.60
N VAL A 24 1.99 -4.23 7.46
CA VAL A 24 0.71 -4.13 6.75
C VAL A 24 0.75 -4.95 5.47
N GLY A 25 -0.12 -5.96 5.39
CA GLY A 25 -0.22 -6.84 4.22
C GLY A 25 -1.03 -6.23 3.07
N SER A 26 -0.79 -6.74 1.85
CA SER A 26 -1.45 -6.25 0.62
C SER A 26 -2.98 -6.37 0.62
N ARG A 27 -3.55 -7.38 1.30
CA ARG A 27 -5.01 -7.50 1.50
C ARG A 27 -5.58 -6.37 2.35
N SER A 28 -4.84 -5.94 3.37
CA SER A 28 -5.24 -4.80 4.20
C SER A 28 -5.13 -3.52 3.41
N LEU A 29 -4.00 -3.28 2.74
CA LEU A 29 -3.79 -2.11 1.87
C LEU A 29 -4.84 -2.00 0.76
N SER A 30 -5.24 -3.10 0.14
CA SER A 30 -6.31 -3.13 -0.88
C SER A 30 -7.64 -2.60 -0.34
N ARG A 31 -7.94 -2.80 0.94
CA ARG A 31 -9.17 -2.31 1.58
C ARG A 31 -9.08 -0.87 2.09
N ILE A 32 -7.89 -0.43 2.52
CA ILE A 32 -7.72 0.85 3.23
C ILE A 32 -7.11 1.97 2.37
N SER A 33 -6.43 1.65 1.27
CA SER A 33 -5.76 2.66 0.42
C SER A 33 -6.71 3.49 -0.44
N GLY A 34 -7.99 3.07 -0.55
CA GLY A 34 -8.96 3.68 -1.46
C GLY A 34 -8.60 3.49 -2.95
N LEU A 35 -7.61 2.65 -3.24
CA LEU A 35 -7.22 2.29 -4.60
C LEU A 35 -8.00 1.03 -5.01
N GLU A 36 -8.59 1.02 -6.21
CA GLU A 36 -9.23 -0.16 -6.80
C GLU A 36 -8.19 -1.17 -7.33
N LEU A 37 -7.30 -1.62 -6.44
CA LEU A 37 -6.22 -2.54 -6.75
C LEU A 37 -6.40 -3.88 -6.05
N SER A 38 -6.15 -4.95 -6.79
CA SER A 38 -6.12 -6.28 -6.22
C SER A 38 -4.93 -6.44 -5.26
N PRO A 39 -5.01 -7.34 -4.26
CA PRO A 39 -3.87 -7.67 -3.42
C PRO A 39 -2.66 -8.23 -4.17
N ALA A 40 -2.83 -8.71 -5.40
CA ALA A 40 -1.73 -9.13 -6.27
C ALA A 40 -1.01 -7.93 -6.89
N THR A 41 -1.77 -6.97 -7.42
CA THR A 41 -1.23 -5.73 -7.98
C THR A 41 -0.47 -4.94 -6.92
N ILE A 42 -1.01 -4.85 -5.70
CA ILE A 42 -0.34 -4.18 -4.58
C ILE A 42 1.01 -4.84 -4.24
N ARG A 43 1.09 -6.17 -4.24
CA ARG A 43 2.37 -6.87 -3.99
C ARG A 43 3.41 -6.52 -5.04
N ASN A 44 3.00 -6.46 -6.32
CA ASN A 44 3.90 -6.09 -7.40
C ASN A 44 4.38 -4.65 -7.24
N VAL A 45 3.46 -3.71 -7.00
CA VAL A 45 3.81 -2.31 -6.73
C VAL A 45 4.77 -2.23 -5.55
N MET A 46 4.48 -2.90 -4.42
CA MET A 46 5.35 -2.91 -3.24
C MET A 46 6.73 -3.54 -3.49
N ALA A 47 6.87 -4.46 -4.44
CA ALA A 47 8.16 -5.04 -4.82
C ALA A 47 8.99 -4.09 -5.71
N ASP A 48 8.31 -3.19 -6.43
CA ASP A 48 8.90 -2.18 -7.31
C ASP A 48 9.15 -0.84 -6.58
N LEU A 49 8.64 -0.67 -5.35
CA LEU A 49 8.88 0.47 -4.46
C LEU A 49 10.30 0.42 -3.86
#